data_AF-B7J873-F1
#
_entry.id   AF-B7J873-F1
#
_cell.length_a   1.000
_cell.length_b   1.000
_cell.length_c   1.000
_cell.angle_alpha   90.00
_cell.angle_beta   90.00
_cell.angle_gamma   90.00
#
_symmetry.space_group_name_H-M   'P 1'
#
loop_
_entity.id
_entity.type
_entity.pdbx_description
1 polymer ?
#
loop_
_entity_poly.entity_id
_entity_poly.type
_entity_poly.pdbx_seq_one_letter_code
_entity_poly.pdbx_strand_id
1 'polypeptide(L)'
;MSKPTELTVHTVRSTKRGSDHYGSCEVCGNECSEHFVATNRRVSVRDDGQHILDGGTSGTYGHMHCLIQRFGNLVAQDSLQRDGNVLLFPQWAVDQIMTKSMGARRAV
;
A
#
# COMPACT_ATOMS: atom_id res chain seq x y z
N MET A 1 8.65 1.61 21.54
CA MET A 1 8.03 0.36 21.06
C MET A 1 6.86 0.72 20.15
N SER A 2 6.47 -0.16 19.24
CA SER A 2 5.28 0.03 18.40
C SER A 2 4.31 -1.12 18.60
N LYS A 3 3.02 -0.82 18.65
CA LYS A 3 1.94 -1.80 18.76
C LYS A 3 1.32 -2.00 17.38
N PRO A 4 1.21 -3.25 16.89
CA PRO A 4 0.52 -3.52 15.64
C PRO A 4 -0.96 -3.16 15.78
N THR A 5 -1.48 -2.49 14.76
CA THR A 5 -2.93 -2.31 14.61
C THR A 5 -3.51 -3.41 13.72
N GLU A 6 -4.83 -3.52 13.68
CA GLU A 6 -5.53 -4.41 12.75
C GLU A 6 -5.61 -3.86 11.32
N LEU A 7 -5.11 -2.64 11.08
CA LEU A 7 -5.13 -2.02 9.77
C LEU A 7 -4.01 -2.55 8.89
N THR A 8 -4.39 -2.90 7.67
CA THR A 8 -3.48 -3.22 6.57
C THR A 8 -3.71 -2.27 5.42
N VAL A 9 -2.62 -1.85 4.78
CA VAL A 9 -2.65 -0.92 3.64
C VAL A 9 -1.79 -1.46 2.52
N HIS A 10 -2.26 -1.27 1.30
CA HIS A 10 -1.48 -1.59 0.12
C HIS A 10 -0.74 -0.34 -0.35
N THR A 11 0.58 -0.35 -0.25
CA THR A 11 1.41 0.71 -0.83
C THR A 11 1.81 0.34 -2.24
N VAL A 12 1.77 1.27 -3.18
CA VAL A 12 2.26 1.08 -4.54
C VAL A 12 3.52 1.90 -4.77
N ARG A 13 4.50 1.34 -5.47
CA ARG A 13 5.64 2.10 -6.00
C ARG A 13 5.94 1.68 -7.42
N SER A 14 6.40 2.62 -8.24
CA SER A 14 6.99 2.29 -9.53
C SER A 14 8.33 1.57 -9.33
N THR A 15 8.56 0.51 -10.11
CA THR A 15 9.87 -0.14 -10.22
C THR A 15 10.76 0.53 -11.26
N LYS A 16 10.21 1.46 -12.05
CA LYS A 16 10.84 2.14 -13.20
C LYS A 16 11.40 1.18 -14.25
N ARG A 17 10.96 -0.08 -14.25
CA ARG A 17 11.39 -1.11 -15.19
C ARG A 17 10.20 -1.83 -15.77
N GLY A 18 10.30 -2.22 -17.04
CA GLY A 18 9.26 -2.95 -17.75
C GLY A 18 9.32 -4.46 -17.54
N SER A 19 8.56 -5.16 -18.37
CA SER A 19 8.45 -6.62 -18.40
C SER A 19 9.76 -7.34 -18.71
N ASP A 20 10.74 -6.65 -19.31
CA ASP A 20 12.08 -7.19 -19.55
C ASP A 20 12.80 -7.61 -18.26
N HIS A 21 12.39 -7.07 -17.11
CA HIS A 21 13.04 -7.32 -15.83
C HIS A 21 12.18 -8.08 -14.81
N TYR A 22 10.86 -7.89 -14.85
CA TYR A 22 9.92 -8.44 -13.86
C TYR A 22 8.91 -9.42 -14.45
N GLY A 23 8.98 -9.70 -15.76
CA GLY A 23 8.04 -10.58 -16.46
C GLY A 23 6.74 -9.87 -16.83
N SER A 24 5.71 -10.63 -17.20
CA SER A 24 4.39 -10.10 -17.52
C SER A 24 3.62 -9.68 -16.27
N CYS A 25 2.59 -8.84 -16.44
CA CYS A 25 1.69 -8.42 -15.37
C CYS A 25 1.07 -9.62 -14.64
N GLU A 26 1.17 -9.69 -13.31
CA GLU A 26 0.59 -10.77 -12.51
C GLU A 26 -0.95 -10.73 -12.41
N VAL A 27 -1.59 -9.71 -13.00
CA VAL A 27 -3.05 -9.55 -12.98
C VAL A 27 -3.65 -9.86 -14.34
N CYS A 28 -3.11 -9.28 -15.42
CA CYS A 28 -3.67 -9.46 -16.77
C CYS A 28 -2.85 -10.37 -17.69
N GLY A 29 -1.64 -10.78 -17.28
CA GLY A 29 -0.75 -11.65 -18.06
C GLY A 29 -0.06 -10.97 -19.25
N ASN A 30 -0.36 -9.69 -19.52
CA ASN A 30 0.23 -8.94 -20.63
C ASN A 30 1.54 -8.24 -20.25
N GLU A 31 2.30 -7.84 -21.27
CA GLU A 31 3.54 -7.06 -21.13
C GLU A 31 3.26 -5.70 -20.48
N CYS A 32 4.20 -5.22 -19.65
CA CYS A 32 4.13 -3.89 -19.04
C CYS A 32 5.34 -3.07 -19.46
N SER A 33 5.10 -1.90 -20.07
CA SER A 33 6.16 -0.91 -20.30
C SER A 33 6.77 -0.42 -18.98
N GLU A 34 5.97 -0.32 -17.92
CA GLU A 34 6.41 -0.01 -16.56
C GLU A 34 5.68 -0.88 -15.54
N HIS A 35 6.45 -1.55 -14.67
CA HIS A 35 5.92 -2.30 -13.55
C HIS A 35 5.75 -1.41 -12.31
N PHE A 36 4.63 -1.62 -11.66
CA PHE A 36 4.35 -1.13 -10.33
C PHE A 36 4.31 -2.33 -9.39
N VAL A 37 4.74 -2.14 -8.15
CA VAL A 37 4.62 -3.17 -7.11
C VAL A 37 3.68 -2.67 -6.02
N ALA A 38 2.57 -3.39 -5.83
CA ALA A 38 1.67 -3.20 -4.71
C ALA A 38 2.10 -4.11 -3.56
N THR A 39 2.53 -3.53 -2.46
CA THR A 39 2.99 -4.23 -1.27
C THR A 39 2.00 -4.07 -0.13
N ASN A 40 1.56 -5.17 0.46
CA ASN A 40 0.74 -5.12 1.67
C ASN A 40 1.62 -4.82 2.88
N ARG A 41 1.22 -3.83 3.69
CA ARG A 41 1.91 -3.39 4.89
C ARG A 41 0.92 -3.29 6.04
N ARG A 42 1.34 -3.76 7.22
CA ARG A 42 0.59 -3.55 8.45
C ARG A 42 0.90 -2.17 9.00
N VAL A 43 -0.13 -1.50 9.50
CA VAL A 43 0.03 -0.24 10.22
C VAL A 43 0.32 -0.56 11.68
N SER A 44 1.36 0.02 12.24
CA SER A 44 1.63 0.03 13.68
C SER A 44 1.56 1.44 14.22
N VAL A 45 1.20 1.57 15.49
CA VAL A 45 1.23 2.84 16.20
C VAL A 45 2.40 2.81 17.18
N ARG A 46 3.24 3.83 17.13
CA ARG A 46 4.32 4.06 18.10
C ARG A 46 3.76 4.58 19.42
N ASP A 47 4.57 4.54 20.48
CA ASP A 47 4.17 5.03 21.81
C ASP A 47 3.85 6.54 21.83
N ASP A 48 4.38 7.31 20.89
CA ASP A 48 4.11 8.75 20.67
C ASP A 48 2.81 9.01 19.88
N GLY A 49 2.09 7.97 19.47
CA GLY A 49 0.89 8.06 18.64
C GLY A 49 1.16 8.14 17.14
N GLN A 50 2.42 8.13 16.70
CA GLN A 50 2.77 8.18 15.28
C GLN A 50 2.48 6.83 14.61
N HIS A 51 1.71 6.87 13.51
CA HIS A 51 1.46 5.69 12.69
C HIS A 51 2.64 5.44 11.75
N ILE A 52 3.05 4.17 11.66
CA ILE A 52 4.12 3.69 10.80
C ILE A 52 3.67 2.46 10.03
N LEU A 53 4.28 2.24 8.87
CA LEU A 53 4.08 1.03 8.10
C LEU A 53 5.22 0.05 8.35
N ASP A 54 4.88 -1.13 8.85
CA ASP A 54 5.83 -2.23 9.02
C ASP A 54 6.32 -2.79 7.67
N GLY A 55 7.37 -3.61 7.75
CA GLY A 55 7.94 -4.30 6.60
C GLY A 55 6.88 -5.04 5.79
N GLY A 56 6.91 -4.86 4.47
CA GLY A 56 5.96 -5.51 3.58
C GLY A 56 6.21 -7.00 3.47
N THR A 57 5.16 -7.81 3.57
CA THR A 57 5.23 -9.27 3.52
C THR A 57 5.11 -9.83 2.10
N SER A 58 4.35 -9.17 1.23
CA SER A 58 4.14 -9.63 -0.14
C SER A 58 3.94 -8.46 -1.09
N GLY A 59 4.51 -8.55 -2.29
CA GLY A 59 4.39 -7.58 -3.37
C GLY A 59 3.84 -8.23 -4.63
N THR A 60 2.86 -7.59 -5.26
CA THR A 60 2.34 -7.99 -6.58
C THR A 60 2.77 -6.98 -7.64
N TYR A 61 3.34 -7.47 -8.73
CA TYR A 61 3.88 -6.72 -9.84
C TYR A 61 2.88 -6.66 -11.00
N GLY A 62 2.67 -5.47 -11.55
CA GLY A 62 1.83 -5.30 -12.74
C GLY A 62 1.61 -3.84 -13.11
N HIS A 63 0.68 -3.59 -14.03
CA HIS A 63 0.27 -2.24 -14.38
C HIS A 63 -0.41 -1.54 -13.19
N MET A 64 -0.19 -0.23 -13.06
CA MET A 64 -0.84 0.58 -12.01
C MET A 64 -2.37 0.40 -12.00
N HIS A 65 -3.00 0.42 -13.18
CA HIS A 65 -4.45 0.24 -13.29
C HIS A 65 -4.92 -1.13 -12.81
N CYS A 66 -4.20 -2.20 -13.19
CA CYS A 66 -4.55 -3.56 -12.76
C CYS A 66 -4.40 -3.76 -11.25
N LEU A 67 -3.37 -3.15 -10.65
CA LEU A 67 -3.18 -3.17 -9.20
C LEU A 67 -4.29 -2.39 -8.48
N ILE A 68 -4.71 -1.24 -9.02
CA ILE A 68 -5.83 -0.46 -8.47
C ILE A 68 -7.12 -1.27 -8.57
N GLN A 69 -7.38 -1.97 -9.68
CA GLN A 69 -8.56 -2.83 -9.80
C GLN A 69 -8.55 -3.99 -8.80
N ARG A 70 -7.38 -4.61 -8.57
CA ARG A 70 -7.25 -5.79 -7.70
C ARG A 70 -7.28 -5.45 -6.21
N PHE A 71 -6.58 -4.39 -5.81
CA PHE A 71 -6.38 -4.02 -4.40
C PHE A 71 -7.15 -2.77 -3.97
N GLY A 72 -7.75 -2.05 -4.91
CA GLY A 72 -8.52 -0.83 -4.64
C GLY A 72 -7.62 0.34 -4.30
N ASN A 73 -7.72 0.83 -3.06
CA ASN A 73 -6.99 2.02 -2.62
C ASN A 73 -5.52 1.69 -2.38
N LEU A 74 -4.68 2.08 -3.33
CA LEU A 74 -3.24 2.02 -3.21
C LEU A 74 -2.68 3.36 -2.72
N VAL A 75 -1.78 3.31 -1.75
CA VAL A 75 -1.06 4.48 -1.25
C VAL A 75 0.27 4.58 -1.98
N ALA A 76 0.56 5.71 -2.63
CA ALA A 76 1.86 5.93 -3.26
C ALA A 76 2.97 5.89 -2.19
N GLN A 77 3.90 4.95 -2.29
CA GLN A 77 4.95 4.78 -1.29
C GLN A 77 5.93 5.97 -1.31
N ASP A 78 6.12 6.57 -2.49
CA ASP A 78 6.94 7.75 -2.73
C ASP A 78 6.36 9.04 -2.12
N SER A 79 5.05 9.09 -1.86
CA SER A 79 4.44 10.22 -1.13
C SER A 79 4.55 10.10 0.40
N LEU A 80 5.06 8.98 0.91
CA LEU A 80 5.20 8.76 2.36
C LEU A 80 6.57 9.24 2.86
N GLN A 81 6.55 9.98 3.96
CA GLN A 81 7.78 10.38 4.64
C GLN A 81 8.46 9.15 5.27
N ARG A 82 9.79 9.17 5.32
CA ARG A 82 10.59 8.15 6.00
C ARG A 82 11.18 8.72 7.28
N ASP A 83 11.17 7.90 8.32
CA ASP A 83 11.90 8.12 9.56
C ASP A 83 12.88 6.96 9.75
N GLY A 84 14.10 7.14 9.26
CA GLY A 84 15.09 6.06 9.12
C GLY A 84 14.59 4.95 8.19
N ASN A 85 14.42 3.74 8.73
CA ASN A 85 14.01 2.55 7.96
C ASN A 85 12.49 2.31 7.91
N VAL A 86 11.68 3.14 8.58
CA VAL A 86 10.22 2.99 8.57
C VAL A 86 9.55 4.08 7.73
N LEU A 87 8.42 3.75 7.13
CA LEU A 87 7.56 4.73 6.47
C LEU A 87 6.58 5.27 7.51
N LEU A 88 6.51 6.59 7.61
CA LEU A 88 5.50 7.28 8.39
C LEU A 88 4.18 7.23 7.61
N PHE A 89 3.14 6.73 8.26
CA PHE A 89 1.80 6.73 7.70
C PHE A 89 1.05 7.93 8.26
N PRO A 90 0.58 8.87 7.42
CA PRO A 90 -0.02 10.09 7.91
C PRO A 90 -1.40 9.81 8.51
N GLN A 91 -1.74 10.52 9.60
CA GLN A 91 -3.00 10.34 10.32
C GLN A 91 -4.22 10.50 9.40
N TRP A 92 -4.22 11.50 8.51
CA TRP A 92 -5.33 11.72 7.59
C TRP A 92 -5.61 10.50 6.67
N ALA A 93 -4.60 9.69 6.34
CA ALA A 93 -4.79 8.49 5.54
C ALA A 93 -5.39 7.35 6.37
N VAL A 94 -4.99 7.24 7.64
CA VAL A 94 -5.64 6.34 8.62
C VAL A 94 -7.11 6.68 8.73
N ASP A 95 -7.43 7.95 8.91
CA ASP A 95 -8.80 8.44 9.09
C ASP A 95 -9.67 8.14 7.86
N GLN A 96 -9.14 8.27 6.65
CA GLN A 96 -9.86 7.91 5.42
C GLN A 96 -10.17 6.42 5.34
N ILE A 97 -9.22 5.56 5.75
CA ILE A 97 -9.42 4.10 5.76
C ILE A 97 -10.47 3.73 6.80
N MET A 98 -10.36 4.29 8.01
CA MET A 98 -11.31 4.06 9.10
C MET A 98 -12.71 4.59 8.76
N THR A 99 -12.81 5.73 8.08
CA THR A 99 -14.10 6.29 7.66
C THR A 99 -14.76 5.42 6.60
N LYS A 100 -14.01 4.89 5.63
CA LYS A 100 -14.53 3.96 4.62
C LYS A 100 -14.98 2.63 5.23
N SER A 101 -14.27 2.10 6.24
CA SER A 101 -14.68 0.87 6.93
C SER A 101 -15.92 1.07 7.82
N MET A 102 -16.12 2.28 8.37
CA MET A 102 -17.34 2.62 9.12
C MET A 102 -18.54 2.97 8.21
N GLY A 103 -18.31 3.57 7.04
CA GLY A 103 -19.36 3.94 6.09
C GLY A 103 -20.13 2.75 5.49
N ALA A 104 -19.52 1.55 5.47
CA ALA A 104 -20.19 0.33 4.99
C ALA A 104 -21.19 -0.29 6.00
N ARG A 105 -21.30 0.25 7.24
CA ARG A 105 -22.20 -0.26 8.29
C ARG A 105 -23.45 0.58 8.54
N ARG A 106 -23.75 1.57 7.67
CA ARG A 106 -25.01 2.34 7.74
C ARG A 106 -25.79 2.24 6.43
N ALA A 107 -26.43 1.11 6.25
CA ALA A 107 -27.66 1.00 5.46
C ALA A 107 -28.62 0.12 6.28
N VAL A 108 -29.37 0.76 7.18
CA VAL A 108 -30.61 0.25 7.75
C VAL A 108 -31.73 0.96 7.01
#